data_AF-A0A353FMT6-F1
#
_entry.id   AF-A0A353FMT6-F1
#
_cell.length_a   1.000
_cell.length_b   1.000
_cell.length_c   1.000
_cell.angle_alpha   90.00
_cell.angle_beta   90.00
_cell.angle_gamma   90.00
#
_symmetry.space_group_name_H-M   'P 1'
#
loop_
_entity.id
_entity.type
_entity.pdbx_description
1 polymer ?
#
loop_
_entity_poly.entity_id
_entity_poly.type
_entity_poly.pdbx_seq_one_letter_code
_entity_poly.pdbx_strand_id
1 'polypeptide(L)'
;MTLLQMESPPLQISSDCGDEDALRGFSAMANSMEGSAILKVAQEIRDIKSQGVDVADMTVGDFSPTEFPAPSFLLERIQHYVSEGAVNYPPAQGEMAWRQAI
;
A
#
# COMPACT_ATOMS: atom_id res chain seq x y z
N MET A 1 -11.68 -40.29 -28.94
CA MET A 1 -10.40 -39.58 -28.77
C MET A 1 -10.53 -38.80 -27.46
N THR A 2 -10.24 -39.48 -26.35
CA THR A 2 -10.53 -39.00 -24.99
C THR A 2 -9.32 -38.21 -24.50
N LEU A 3 -9.52 -36.92 -24.20
CA LEU A 3 -8.51 -36.06 -23.60
C LEU A 3 -8.22 -36.57 -22.18
N LEU A 4 -7.00 -37.06 -21.94
CA LEU A 4 -6.49 -37.35 -20.61
C LEU A 4 -6.36 -36.03 -19.85
N GLN A 5 -7.24 -35.80 -18.88
CA GLN A 5 -7.07 -34.75 -17.89
C GLN A 5 -5.82 -35.08 -17.06
N MET A 6 -4.74 -34.35 -17.31
CA MET A 6 -3.58 -34.31 -16.42
C MET A 6 -3.91 -33.34 -15.28
N GLU A 7 -4.52 -33.84 -14.20
CA GLU A 7 -4.57 -33.06 -12.96
C GLU A 7 -3.15 -32.85 -12.44
N SER A 8 -2.74 -31.59 -12.35
CA SER A 8 -1.46 -31.24 -11.74
C SER A 8 -1.59 -31.46 -10.22
N PRO A 9 -0.62 -32.13 -9.57
CA PRO A 9 -0.68 -32.34 -8.13
C PRO A 9 -0.72 -30.99 -7.39
N PRO A 10 -1.42 -30.91 -6.25
CA PRO A 10 -1.49 -29.68 -5.46
C PRO A 10 -0.09 -29.22 -5.06
N LEU A 11 0.15 -27.91 -5.11
CA LEU A 11 1.39 -27.30 -4.63
C LEU A 11 1.63 -27.71 -3.18
N GLN A 12 2.67 -28.52 -2.95
CA GLN A 12 3.13 -28.92 -1.62
C GLN A 12 4.05 -27.83 -1.10
N ILE A 13 3.53 -26.95 -0.25
CA ILE A 13 4.34 -25.98 0.48
C ILE A 13 4.88 -26.68 1.73
N SER A 14 6.21 -26.69 1.89
CA SER A 14 6.86 -27.30 3.06
C SER A 14 6.35 -26.64 4.35
N SER A 15 6.18 -27.42 5.41
CA SER A 15 5.67 -26.93 6.70
C SER A 15 6.59 -25.92 7.40
N ASP A 16 7.85 -25.84 6.94
CA ASP A 16 8.90 -24.96 7.45
C ASP A 16 9.17 -23.76 6.52
N CYS A 17 8.28 -23.48 5.55
CA CYS A 17 8.53 -22.41 4.58
C CYS A 17 8.69 -21.04 5.28
N GLY A 18 9.93 -20.56 5.37
CA GLY A 18 10.27 -19.28 5.98
C GLY A 18 10.64 -19.32 7.47
N ASP A 19 10.58 -20.47 8.16
CA ASP A 19 10.93 -20.57 9.59
C ASP A 19 12.42 -20.32 9.84
N GLU A 20 13.30 -20.94 9.04
CA GLU A 20 14.76 -20.77 9.15
C GLU A 20 15.21 -19.33 8.87
N ASP A 21 14.53 -18.63 7.97
CA ASP A 21 14.86 -17.24 7.63
C ASP A 21 14.30 -16.23 8.64
N ALA A 22 13.14 -16.53 9.26
CA ALA A 22 12.61 -15.73 10.36
C ALA A 22 13.53 -15.74 11.59
N LEU A 23 14.23 -16.86 11.85
CA LEU A 23 15.20 -16.99 12.93
C LEU A 23 16.49 -16.18 12.72
N ARG A 24 16.82 -15.81 11.47
CA ARG A 24 18.06 -15.08 11.11
C ARG A 24 17.97 -13.57 11.32
N GLY A 25 16.79 -13.04 11.66
CA GLY A 25 16.56 -11.60 11.81
C GLY A 25 16.49 -10.87 10.47
N PHE A 26 16.59 -9.54 10.50
CA PHE A 26 16.50 -8.73 9.28
C PHE A 26 17.66 -8.99 8.32
N SER A 27 17.39 -8.88 7.02
CA SER A 27 18.43 -8.96 5.99
C SER A 27 19.47 -7.85 6.14
N ALA A 28 20.67 -8.05 5.56
CA ALA A 28 21.71 -7.02 5.55
C ALA A 28 21.21 -5.70 4.92
N MET A 29 20.38 -5.78 3.88
CA MET A 29 19.77 -4.63 3.24
C MET A 29 18.85 -3.88 4.20
N ALA A 30 17.96 -4.58 4.90
CA ALA A 30 17.07 -3.96 5.89
C ALA A 30 17.85 -3.32 7.04
N ASN A 31 18.92 -3.95 7.54
CA ASN A 31 19.79 -3.38 8.57
C ASN A 31 20.59 -2.14 8.10
N SER A 32 20.78 -1.99 6.78
CA SER A 32 21.46 -0.81 6.20
C SER A 32 20.54 0.39 6.01
N MET A 33 19.23 0.23 6.20
CA MET A 33 18.26 1.33 6.08
C MET A 33 18.36 2.25 7.29
N GLU A 34 18.52 3.55 7.04
CA GLU A 34 18.53 4.57 8.08
C GLU A 34 17.13 5.12 8.37
N GLY A 35 16.90 5.51 9.62
CA GLY A 35 15.65 6.16 10.02
C GLY A 35 15.48 7.52 9.33
N SER A 36 14.26 7.81 8.86
CA SER A 36 13.97 9.06 8.16
C SER A 36 13.99 10.27 9.10
N ALA A 37 14.90 11.21 8.84
CA ALA A 37 14.93 12.50 9.52
C ALA A 37 13.67 13.35 9.23
N ILE A 38 13.10 13.22 8.03
CA ILE A 38 11.85 13.92 7.66
C ILE A 38 10.69 13.42 8.52
N LEU A 39 10.57 12.11 8.71
CA LEU A 39 9.51 11.53 9.56
C LEU A 39 9.69 11.91 11.03
N LYS A 40 10.94 12.01 11.50
CA LYS A 40 11.23 12.50 12.85
C LYS A 40 10.72 13.92 13.06
N VAL A 41 11.09 14.85 12.17
CA VAL A 41 10.63 16.26 12.23
C VAL A 41 9.10 16.34 12.13
N ALA A 42 8.50 15.58 11.21
CA ALA A 42 7.04 15.55 11.07
C ALA A 42 6.34 15.06 12.35
N GLN A 43 6.95 14.12 13.09
CA GLN A 43 6.41 13.67 14.38
C GLN A 43 6.55 14.74 15.46
N GLU A 44 7.71 15.38 15.57
CA GLU A 44 7.95 16.47 16.53
C GLU A 44 6.94 17.62 16.33
N ILE A 45 6.63 17.98 15.08
CA ILE A 45 5.61 18.98 14.76
C ILE A 45 4.21 18.53 15.17
N ARG A 46 3.85 17.26 14.93
CA ARG A 46 2.56 16.69 15.40
C ARG A 46 2.45 16.77 16.92
N ASP A 47 3.52 16.47 17.64
CA ASP A 47 3.54 16.52 19.10
C ASP A 47 3.33 17.95 19.61
N ILE A 48 3.98 18.95 18.98
CA ILE A 48 3.77 20.37 19.30
C ILE A 48 2.32 20.79 19.02
N LYS A 49 1.76 20.43 17.85
CA LYS A 49 0.36 20.73 17.50
C LYS A 49 -0.62 20.09 18.48
N SER A 50 -0.34 18.88 18.98
CA SER A 50 -1.19 18.20 19.97
C SER A 50 -1.31 18.94 21.30
N GLN A 51 -0.34 19.79 21.62
CA GLN A 51 -0.35 20.66 22.82
C GLN A 51 -1.19 21.93 22.62
N GLY A 52 -1.85 22.07 21.46
CA GLY A 52 -2.66 23.25 21.12
C GLY A 52 -1.85 24.45 20.64
N VAL A 53 -0.56 24.26 20.35
CA VAL A 53 0.29 25.31 19.77
C VAL A 53 -0.03 25.43 18.29
N ASP A 54 -0.29 26.66 17.85
CA ASP A 54 -0.46 26.97 16.43
C ASP A 54 0.90 26.95 15.73
N VAL A 55 1.05 26.09 14.71
CA VAL A 55 2.29 25.85 13.99
C VAL A 55 2.02 25.92 12.49
N ALA A 56 2.76 26.79 11.81
CA ALA A 56 2.83 26.79 10.35
C ALA A 56 3.71 25.62 9.87
N ASP A 57 3.09 24.46 9.64
CA ASP A 57 3.76 23.26 9.15
C ASP A 57 4.01 23.35 7.64
N MET A 58 5.29 23.48 7.25
CA MET A 58 5.75 23.53 5.86
C MET A 58 6.64 22.31 5.52
N THR A 59 6.48 21.21 6.27
CA THR A 59 7.39 20.06 6.22
C THR A 59 6.77 18.80 5.64
N VAL A 60 5.45 18.63 5.79
CA VAL A 60 4.71 17.49 5.24
C VAL A 60 4.25 17.83 3.81
N GLY A 61 4.56 16.94 2.85
CA GLY A 61 4.29 17.16 1.43
C GLY A 61 2.86 16.84 0.97
N ASP A 62 2.00 16.36 1.88
CA ASP A 62 0.62 16.01 1.56
C ASP A 62 -0.26 17.26 1.47
N PHE A 63 -1.20 17.26 0.53
CA PHE A 63 -2.21 18.30 0.46
C PHE A 63 -3.18 18.21 1.64
N SER A 64 -3.51 19.36 2.24
CA SER A 64 -4.56 19.47 3.25
C SER A 64 -5.91 19.07 2.65
N PRO A 65 -6.61 18.04 3.15
CA PRO A 65 -7.92 17.64 2.62
C PRO A 65 -9.00 18.72 2.80
N THR A 66 -8.79 19.67 3.71
CA THR A 66 -9.69 20.82 3.90
C THR A 66 -9.53 21.88 2.82
N GLU A 67 -8.34 22.01 2.23
CA GLU A 67 -8.04 22.95 1.16
C GLU A 67 -8.17 22.30 -0.22
N PHE A 68 -7.79 21.02 -0.33
CA PHE A 68 -7.80 20.21 -1.54
C PHE A 68 -8.63 18.94 -1.32
N PRO A 69 -9.96 19.05 -1.19
CA PRO A 69 -10.82 17.89 -1.03
C PRO A 69 -10.78 16.99 -2.27
N ALA A 70 -10.90 15.67 -2.07
CA ALA A 70 -11.04 14.73 -3.17
C ALA A 70 -12.27 15.10 -4.03
N PRO A 71 -12.19 15.05 -5.37
CA PRO A 71 -13.33 15.34 -6.23
C PRO A 71 -14.53 14.42 -5.93
N SER A 72 -15.73 14.98 -5.78
CA SER A 72 -16.94 14.20 -5.44
C SER A 72 -17.20 13.07 -6.43
N PHE A 73 -17.00 13.32 -7.73
CA PHE A 73 -17.11 12.31 -8.78
C PHE A 73 -16.19 11.11 -8.53
N LEU A 74 -14.95 11.32 -8.08
CA LEU A 74 -14.04 10.22 -7.77
C LEU A 74 -14.58 9.37 -6.61
N LEU A 75 -15.07 10.03 -5.55
CA LEU A 75 -15.62 9.36 -4.38
C LEU A 75 -16.87 8.53 -4.73
N GLU A 76 -17.78 9.08 -5.53
CA GLU A 76 -18.99 8.40 -6.00
C GLU A 76 -18.66 7.16 -6.85
N ARG A 77 -17.69 7.27 -7.76
CA ARG A 77 -17.29 6.15 -8.63
C ARG A 77 -16.61 5.04 -7.85
N ILE A 78 -15.77 5.36 -6.86
CA ILE A 78 -15.18 4.36 -5.96
C ILE A 78 -16.28 3.59 -5.24
N GLN A 79 -17.24 4.28 -4.62
CA GLN A 79 -18.35 3.65 -3.90
C GLN A 79 -19.16 2.73 -4.81
N HIS A 80 -19.52 3.21 -6.00
CA HIS A 80 -20.28 2.44 -6.99
C HIS A 80 -19.57 1.13 -7.37
N TYR A 81 -18.31 1.19 -7.81
CA TYR A 81 -17.61 -0.01 -8.27
C TYR A 81 -17.29 -1.00 -7.14
N VAL A 82 -16.99 -0.51 -5.93
CA VAL A 82 -16.83 -1.39 -4.76
C VAL A 82 -18.15 -2.10 -4.46
N SER A 83 -19.29 -1.42 -4.55
CA SER A 83 -20.61 -2.03 -4.33
C SER A 83 -20.99 -3.08 -5.40
N GLU A 84 -20.46 -2.95 -6.62
CA GLU A 84 -20.60 -3.92 -7.72
C GLU A 84 -19.60 -5.10 -7.62
N GLY A 85 -18.78 -5.15 -6.56
CA GLY A 85 -17.85 -6.26 -6.32
C GLY A 85 -16.51 -6.14 -7.03
N ALA A 86 -16.08 -4.93 -7.44
CA ALA A 86 -14.76 -4.67 -8.00
C ALA A 86 -13.65 -4.72 -6.91
N VAL A 87 -13.49 -5.87 -6.26
CA VAL A 87 -12.58 -6.11 -5.11
C VAL A 87 -11.58 -7.24 -5.34
N ASN A 88 -11.51 -7.77 -6.55
CA ASN A 88 -10.60 -8.84 -6.94
C ASN A 88 -9.27 -8.29 -7.48
N TYR A 89 -8.26 -9.15 -7.58
CA TYR A 89 -6.94 -8.77 -8.07
C TYR A 89 -6.99 -8.14 -9.48
N PRO A 90 -6.42 -6.94 -9.66
CA PRO A 90 -6.23 -6.37 -10.99
C PRO A 90 -5.06 -7.07 -11.70
N PRO A 91 -4.90 -6.87 -13.02
CA PRO A 91 -3.70 -7.26 -13.74
C PRO A 91 -2.45 -6.66 -13.08
N ALA A 92 -1.33 -7.39 -13.07
CA ALA A 92 -0.09 -6.94 -12.43
C ALA A 92 0.47 -5.61 -12.97
N GLN A 93 0.17 -5.29 -14.23
CA GLN A 93 0.55 -4.04 -14.87
C GLN A 93 -0.45 -2.90 -14.64
N GLY A 94 -1.55 -3.15 -13.92
CA GLY A 94 -2.70 -2.27 -13.81
C GLY A 94 -3.71 -2.46 -14.94
N GLU A 95 -4.88 -1.84 -14.78
CA GLU A 95 -5.96 -1.91 -15.77
C GLU A 95 -5.59 -1.24 -17.09
N MET A 96 -5.89 -1.90 -18.22
CA MET A 96 -5.58 -1.39 -19.56
C MET A 96 -6.21 0.00 -19.81
N ALA A 97 -7.47 0.16 -19.40
CA ALA A 97 -8.20 1.41 -19.57
C ALA A 97 -7.53 2.58 -18.84
N TRP A 98 -6.91 2.33 -17.68
CA TRP A 98 -6.23 3.38 -16.91
C TRP A 98 -4.87 3.73 -17.50
N ARG A 99 -4.12 2.74 -17.96
CA ARG A 99 -2.83 2.97 -18.62
C ARG A 99 -2.95 3.80 -19.89
N GLN A 100 -4.08 3.70 -20.59
CA GLN A 100 -4.32 4.44 -21.83
C GLN A 100 -4.91 5.84 -21.59
N ALA A 101 -5.31 6.14 -20.35
CA ALA A 101 -5.85 7.43 -19.94
C ALA A 101 -4.79 8.41 -19.42
N ILE A 102 -3.55 7.94 -19.24
CA ILE A 102 -2.35 8.71 -18.84
C ILE A 102 -1.45 8.85 -20.06
#